data_AF-A0A1V3XUR9-F1
#
_entry.id   AF-A0A1V3XUR9-F1
#
_cell.length_a   1.000
_cell.length_b   1.000
_cell.length_c   1.000
_cell.angle_alpha   90.00
_cell.angle_beta   90.00
_cell.angle_gamma   90.00
#
_symmetry.space_group_name_H-M   'P 1'
#
loop_
_entity.id
_entity.type
_entity.pdbx_description
1 polymer ?
#
loop_
_entity_poly.entity_id
_entity_poly.type
_entity_poly.pdbx_seq_one_letter_code
_entity_poly.pdbx_strand_id
1 'polypeptide(L)'
;MPKLTRRSRILILIALGVIAVLLAGPRLIDAYVDWLWFGELGYRSVFTTVLVTRIVVFLAGGLLVGGIVFAGLALAYRTRPVFVPSNDNDPVARYRAVVLARLRLVGIGVPAAIGLLAGIVAQGYWVRIQLFLHGGDFGVRDPQFGKDLGFYAFELPFYRLVLSYLFVAVFLAFVANLLAHYIFGGIRLSGRTGALSRSARVQLVSLVGMLVLLKAVAYWFDRYELLSHSRGGKPFTGAGYTDINAVLPAKLILMAIALICAAAVFSAITLRDLRIPAIGLALLLLSSVIVGAAWPMIVEQISVKPNAAQKESEYISRSITATRQAYGLTSDVVTYRNYTGEGRRPRSRSPPTAPRPPTSGCSTPRSSARRSPSSSRVRTSTTSPTSYRSTATSTVTAICVTTSSRRVNSTPTG
;
A
#
# COMPACT_ATOMS: atom_id res chain seq x y z
N MET A 1 15.39 -20.30 -40.04
CA MET A 1 14.67 -20.73 -38.82
C MET A 1 14.41 -22.22 -38.95
N PRO A 2 14.89 -23.08 -38.03
CA PRO A 2 14.55 -24.49 -38.07
C PRO A 2 13.02 -24.61 -38.00
N LYS A 3 12.40 -25.18 -39.04
CA LYS A 3 10.96 -25.40 -39.06
C LYS A 3 10.68 -26.50 -38.04
N LEU A 4 9.95 -26.17 -36.97
CA LEU A 4 9.46 -27.16 -36.00
C LEU A 4 8.82 -28.32 -36.77
N THR A 5 9.25 -29.55 -36.49
CA THR A 5 8.66 -30.74 -37.12
C THR A 5 7.18 -30.81 -36.78
N ARG A 6 6.37 -31.39 -37.67
CA ARG A 6 4.91 -31.53 -37.48
C ARG A 6 4.59 -32.17 -36.11
N ARG A 7 5.41 -33.14 -35.68
CA ARG A 7 5.33 -33.80 -34.37
C ARG A 7 5.57 -32.84 -33.20
N SER A 8 6.63 -32.02 -33.24
CA SER A 8 6.90 -31.03 -32.19
C SER A 8 5.80 -29.97 -32.09
N ARG A 9 5.22 -29.52 -33.22
CA ARG A 9 4.08 -28.57 -33.19
C ARG A 9 2.84 -29.19 -32.55
N ILE A 10 2.54 -30.44 -32.86
CA ILE A 10 1.41 -31.17 -32.24
C ILE A 10 1.64 -31.35 -30.74
N LEU A 11 2.84 -31.76 -30.32
CA LEU A 11 3.19 -31.89 -28.90
C LEU A 11 3.09 -30.57 -28.14
N ILE A 12 3.52 -29.44 -28.74
CA ILE A 12 3.36 -28.11 -28.13
C ILE A 12 1.87 -27.73 -27.99
N LEU A 13 1.05 -28.01 -29.00
CA LEU A 13 -0.39 -27.73 -28.93
C LEU A 13 -1.09 -28.60 -27.89
N ILE A 14 -0.72 -29.88 -27.78
CA ILE A 14 -1.23 -30.78 -26.75
C ILE A 14 -0.80 -30.28 -25.36
N ALA A 15 0.49 -29.95 -25.18
CA ALA A 15 0.99 -29.42 -23.91
C ALA A 15 0.28 -28.12 -23.52
N LEU A 16 0.08 -27.19 -24.46
CA LEU A 16 -0.68 -25.95 -24.25
C LEU A 16 -2.14 -26.25 -23.88
N GLY A 17 -2.78 -27.21 -24.55
CA GLY A 17 -4.14 -27.63 -24.26
C GLY A 17 -4.28 -28.25 -22.88
N VAL A 18 -3.35 -29.13 -22.49
CA VAL A 18 -3.30 -29.73 -21.15
C VAL A 18 -3.11 -28.66 -20.08
N ILE A 19 -2.18 -27.71 -20.28
CA ILE A 19 -1.99 -26.58 -19.36
C ILE A 19 -3.27 -25.74 -19.26
N ALA A 20 -3.93 -25.44 -20.38
CA ALA A 20 -5.18 -24.69 -20.37
C ALA A 20 -6.28 -25.41 -19.59
N VAL A 21 -6.43 -26.73 -19.78
CA VAL A 21 -7.38 -27.55 -19.02
C VAL A 21 -7.01 -27.62 -17.53
N LEU A 22 -5.73 -27.77 -17.19
CA LEU A 22 -5.29 -27.82 -15.79
C LEU A 22 -5.56 -26.49 -15.05
N LEU A 23 -5.42 -25.36 -15.75
CA LEU A 23 -5.64 -24.03 -15.18
C LEU A 23 -7.13 -23.62 -15.16
N ALA A 24 -7.90 -24.00 -16.19
CA ALA A 24 -9.31 -23.61 -16.33
C ALA A 24 -10.29 -24.64 -15.76
N GLY A 25 -9.96 -25.92 -15.81
CA GLY A 25 -10.83 -27.03 -15.38
C GLY A 25 -11.34 -26.88 -13.95
N PRO A 26 -10.46 -26.72 -12.94
CA PRO A 26 -10.89 -26.51 -11.56
C PRO A 26 -11.80 -25.28 -11.42
N ARG A 27 -11.45 -24.17 -12.09
CA ARG A 27 -12.22 -22.91 -12.05
C ARG A 27 -13.63 -23.07 -12.62
N LEU A 28 -13.80 -23.91 -13.65
CA LEU A 28 -15.10 -24.19 -14.26
C LEU A 28 -15.96 -25.08 -13.38
N ILE A 29 -15.35 -26.07 -12.71
CA ILE A 29 -16.03 -26.93 -11.74
C ILE A 29 -16.50 -26.08 -10.55
N ASP A 30 -15.62 -25.27 -9.97
CA ASP A 30 -15.95 -24.36 -8.87
C ASP A 30 -17.12 -23.43 -9.26
N ALA A 31 -17.04 -22.81 -10.45
CA ALA A 31 -18.11 -21.94 -10.94
C ALA A 31 -19.44 -22.68 -11.15
N TYR A 32 -19.41 -23.94 -11.57
CA TYR A 32 -20.63 -24.75 -11.74
C TYR A 32 -21.22 -25.16 -10.39
N VAL A 33 -20.38 -25.58 -9.44
CA VAL A 33 -20.80 -25.92 -8.07
C VAL A 33 -21.39 -24.69 -7.38
N ASP A 34 -20.72 -23.54 -7.46
CA ASP A 34 -21.23 -22.27 -6.94
C ASP A 34 -22.58 -21.92 -7.57
N TRP A 35 -22.72 -22.05 -8.88
CA TRP A 35 -23.97 -21.75 -9.57
C TRP A 35 -25.13 -22.66 -9.14
N LEU A 36 -24.86 -23.95 -8.92
CA LEU A 36 -25.84 -24.89 -8.38
C LEU A 36 -26.24 -24.49 -6.96
N TRP A 37 -25.25 -24.18 -6.10
CA TRP A 37 -25.46 -23.75 -4.72
C TRP A 37 -26.26 -22.45 -4.60
N PHE A 38 -25.93 -21.42 -5.40
CA PHE A 38 -26.71 -20.19 -5.46
C PHE A 38 -28.14 -20.43 -6.00
N GLY A 39 -28.31 -21.45 -6.86
CA GLY A 39 -29.62 -21.92 -7.32
C GLY A 39 -30.48 -22.50 -6.20
N GLU A 40 -29.90 -23.37 -5.37
CA GLU A 40 -30.60 -23.98 -4.23
C GLU A 40 -31.06 -22.95 -3.19
N LEU A 41 -30.30 -21.86 -3.02
CA LEU A 41 -30.66 -20.77 -2.11
C LEU A 41 -31.61 -19.72 -2.73
N GLY A 42 -31.99 -19.85 -4.00
CA GLY A 42 -32.83 -18.87 -4.69
C GLY A 42 -32.12 -17.56 -5.07
N TYR A 43 -30.80 -17.44 -4.84
CA TYR A 43 -30.00 -16.24 -5.11
C TYR A 43 -29.17 -16.34 -6.41
N ARG A 44 -29.66 -17.09 -7.40
CA ARG A 44 -28.98 -17.30 -8.68
C ARG A 44 -28.69 -16.00 -9.45
N SER A 45 -29.51 -14.97 -9.24
CA SER A 45 -29.29 -13.62 -9.79
C SER A 45 -27.98 -13.00 -9.28
N VAL A 46 -27.61 -13.22 -8.01
CA VAL A 46 -26.38 -12.70 -7.42
C VAL A 46 -25.16 -13.28 -8.13
N PHE A 47 -25.14 -14.59 -8.36
CA PHE A 47 -24.06 -15.24 -9.11
C PHE A 47 -23.93 -14.67 -10.52
N THR A 48 -25.05 -14.50 -11.24
CA THR A 48 -25.03 -13.91 -12.58
C THR A 48 -24.53 -12.47 -12.57
N THR A 49 -24.90 -11.66 -11.58
CA THR A 49 -24.41 -10.29 -11.43
C THR A 49 -22.91 -10.26 -11.18
N VAL A 50 -22.38 -11.13 -10.30
CA VAL A 50 -20.94 -11.25 -10.05
C VAL A 50 -20.20 -11.65 -11.32
N LEU A 51 -20.70 -12.66 -12.05
CA LEU A 51 -20.08 -13.16 -13.28
C LEU A 51 -20.06 -12.09 -14.38
N VAL A 52 -21.21 -11.46 -14.65
CA VAL A 52 -21.32 -10.39 -15.66
C VAL A 52 -20.42 -9.23 -15.30
N THR A 53 -20.38 -8.81 -14.04
CA THR A 53 -19.48 -7.73 -13.59
C THR A 53 -18.03 -8.11 -13.84
N ARG A 54 -17.60 -9.31 -13.45
CA ARG A 54 -16.21 -9.75 -13.69
C ARG A 54 -15.85 -9.73 -15.17
N ILE A 55 -16.75 -10.17 -16.05
CA ILE A 55 -16.55 -10.15 -17.51
C ILE A 55 -16.49 -8.70 -18.03
N VAL A 56 -17.43 -7.85 -17.63
CA VAL A 56 -17.45 -6.44 -18.06
C VAL A 56 -16.19 -5.72 -17.60
N VAL A 57 -15.75 -5.94 -16.37
CA VAL A 57 -14.54 -5.32 -15.82
C VAL A 57 -13.28 -5.88 -16.47
N PHE A 58 -13.23 -7.18 -16.77
CA PHE A 58 -12.17 -7.80 -17.58
C PHE A 58 -12.05 -7.10 -18.93
N LEU A 59 -13.17 -6.96 -19.65
CA LEU A 59 -13.20 -6.32 -20.96
C LEU A 59 -12.84 -4.84 -20.86
N ALA A 60 -13.44 -4.08 -19.94
CA ALA A 60 -13.19 -2.66 -19.77
C ALA A 60 -11.72 -2.37 -19.40
N GLY A 61 -11.18 -3.07 -18.39
CA GLY A 61 -9.79 -2.90 -17.97
C GLY A 61 -8.80 -3.35 -19.06
N GLY A 62 -9.08 -4.46 -19.72
CA GLY A 62 -8.23 -4.97 -20.79
C GLY A 62 -8.24 -4.11 -22.05
N LEU A 63 -9.41 -3.61 -22.46
CA LEU A 63 -9.55 -2.67 -23.58
C LEU A 63 -8.95 -1.30 -23.26
N LEU A 64 -9.07 -0.80 -22.03
CA LEU A 64 -8.44 0.45 -21.62
C LEU A 64 -6.91 0.35 -21.72
N VAL A 65 -6.30 -0.65 -21.07
CA VAL A 65 -4.84 -0.80 -21.07
C VAL A 65 -4.33 -1.18 -22.46
N GLY A 66 -4.92 -2.21 -23.06
CA GLY A 66 -4.54 -2.68 -24.40
C GLY A 66 -4.76 -1.60 -25.46
N GLY A 67 -5.84 -0.83 -25.37
CA GLY A 67 -6.16 0.27 -26.27
C GLY A 67 -5.18 1.44 -26.17
N ILE A 68 -4.79 1.85 -24.96
CA ILE A 68 -3.79 2.91 -24.76
C ILE A 68 -2.42 2.47 -25.30
N VAL A 69 -1.99 1.24 -24.99
CA VAL A 69 -0.73 0.69 -25.52
C VAL A 69 -0.79 0.56 -27.04
N PHE A 70 -1.90 0.08 -27.59
CA PHE A 70 -2.12 -0.03 -29.04
C PHE A 70 -2.07 1.34 -29.71
N ALA A 71 -2.76 2.34 -29.17
CA ALA A 71 -2.75 3.70 -29.70
C ALA A 71 -1.33 4.28 -29.73
N GLY A 72 -0.57 4.11 -28.63
CA GLY A 72 0.83 4.51 -28.57
C GLY A 72 1.69 3.82 -29.63
N LEU A 73 1.59 2.50 -29.75
CA LEU A 73 2.35 1.73 -30.74
C LEU A 73 1.94 2.07 -32.18
N ALA A 74 0.65 2.21 -32.44
CA ALA A 74 0.12 2.57 -33.75
C ALA A 74 0.61 3.96 -34.20
N LEU A 75 0.64 4.94 -33.28
CA LEU A 75 1.22 6.25 -33.53
C LEU A 75 2.72 6.16 -33.81
N ALA A 76 3.49 5.41 -33.00
CA ALA A 76 4.92 5.20 -33.23
C ALA A 76 5.20 4.54 -34.59
N TYR A 77 4.32 3.65 -35.05
CA TYR A 77 4.44 3.01 -36.35
C TYR A 77 4.09 3.91 -37.53
N ARG A 78 3.08 4.78 -37.39
CA ARG A 78 2.71 5.73 -38.45
C ARG A 78 3.76 6.82 -38.64
N THR A 79 4.44 7.24 -37.58
CA THR A 79 5.38 8.37 -37.62
C THR A 79 6.84 7.94 -37.79
N ARG A 80 7.09 6.74 -38.32
CA ARG A 80 8.45 6.23 -38.54
C ARG A 80 9.21 7.11 -39.56
N PRO A 81 10.37 7.67 -39.20
CA PRO A 81 11.28 8.23 -40.19
C PRO A 81 11.82 7.11 -41.09
N VAL A 82 11.79 7.31 -42.40
CA VAL A 82 12.42 6.40 -43.37
C VAL A 82 13.92 6.37 -43.09
N PHE A 83 14.43 5.20 -42.72
CA PHE A 83 15.83 4.99 -42.34
C PHE A 83 16.65 4.57 -43.57
N VAL A 84 17.78 5.23 -43.79
CA VAL A 84 18.80 4.79 -44.76
C VAL A 84 19.85 4.00 -43.98
N PRO A 85 20.15 2.73 -44.33
CA PRO A 85 21.14 1.92 -43.61
C PRO A 85 22.51 2.59 -43.67
N SER A 86 23.21 2.71 -42.53
CA SER A 86 24.56 3.31 -42.52
C SER A 86 25.62 2.51 -41.78
N ASN A 87 25.40 1.27 -41.35
CA ASN A 87 26.49 0.40 -40.85
C ASN A 87 26.12 -1.10 -40.90
N ASP A 88 27.09 -1.94 -41.31
CA ASP A 88 26.96 -3.41 -41.52
C ASP A 88 26.89 -4.24 -40.23
N ASN A 89 27.20 -3.67 -39.06
CA ASN A 89 27.27 -4.36 -37.76
C ASN A 89 26.23 -3.86 -36.74
N ASP A 90 24.97 -3.68 -37.15
CA ASP A 90 23.91 -3.24 -36.23
C ASP A 90 23.17 -4.45 -35.60
N PRO A 91 23.36 -4.77 -34.29
CA PRO A 91 22.71 -5.92 -33.64
C PRO A 91 21.18 -5.81 -33.62
N VAL A 92 20.64 -4.60 -33.82
CA VAL A 92 19.20 -4.32 -33.84
C VAL A 92 18.58 -4.65 -35.21
N ALA A 93 19.38 -4.79 -36.28
CA ALA A 93 18.89 -5.09 -37.63
C ALA A 93 18.12 -6.42 -37.70
N ARG A 94 18.57 -7.44 -36.95
CA ARG A 94 17.88 -8.75 -36.87
C ARG A 94 16.52 -8.65 -36.19
N TYR A 95 16.41 -7.87 -35.11
CA TYR A 95 15.13 -7.64 -34.41
C TYR A 95 14.17 -6.80 -35.26
N ARG A 96 14.67 -5.76 -35.95
CA ARG A 96 13.89 -4.97 -36.91
C ARG A 96 13.27 -5.86 -37.99
N ALA A 97 14.07 -6.72 -38.63
CA ALA A 97 13.61 -7.59 -39.70
C ALA A 97 12.46 -8.52 -39.25
N VAL A 98 12.54 -9.07 -38.03
CA VAL A 98 11.46 -9.91 -37.46
C VAL A 98 10.19 -9.10 -37.19
N VAL A 99 10.32 -7.89 -36.62
CA VAL A 99 9.18 -7.02 -36.31
C VAL A 99 8.51 -6.50 -37.58
N LEU A 100 9.29 -6.12 -38.60
CA LEU A 100 8.80 -5.68 -39.91
C LEU A 100 8.13 -6.82 -40.69
N ALA A 101 8.71 -8.02 -40.66
CA ALA A 101 8.13 -9.21 -41.32
C ALA A 101 6.79 -9.64 -40.71
N ARG A 102 6.49 -9.22 -39.47
CA ARG A 102 5.29 -9.65 -38.73
C ARG A 102 4.55 -8.49 -38.08
N LEU A 103 4.52 -7.36 -38.78
CA LEU A 103 4.05 -6.07 -38.28
C LEU A 103 2.65 -6.11 -37.65
N ARG A 104 1.70 -6.81 -38.30
CA ARG A 104 0.32 -6.95 -37.80
C ARG A 104 0.25 -7.77 -36.51
N LEU A 105 1.01 -8.86 -36.41
CA LEU A 105 1.00 -9.72 -35.22
C LEU A 105 1.72 -9.06 -34.04
N VAL A 106 2.80 -8.31 -34.27
CA VAL A 106 3.47 -7.57 -33.17
C VAL A 106 2.64 -6.36 -32.76
N GLY A 107 2.12 -5.59 -33.73
CA GLY A 107 1.38 -4.37 -33.47
C GLY A 107 0.01 -4.57 -32.81
N ILE A 108 -0.65 -5.71 -33.06
CA ILE A 108 -1.93 -6.05 -32.41
C ILE A 108 -1.72 -7.06 -31.28
N GLY A 109 -0.85 -8.05 -31.48
CA GLY A 109 -0.66 -9.13 -30.52
C GLY A 109 0.00 -8.70 -29.21
N VAL A 110 0.96 -7.77 -29.23
CA VAL A 110 1.59 -7.26 -27.99
C VAL A 110 0.59 -6.46 -27.16
N PRO A 111 -0.12 -5.44 -27.69
CA PRO A 111 -1.15 -4.74 -26.93
C PRO A 111 -2.32 -5.65 -26.51
N ALA A 112 -2.71 -6.62 -27.34
CA ALA A 112 -3.75 -7.59 -26.98
C ALA A 112 -3.32 -8.50 -25.82
N ALA A 113 -2.08 -8.99 -25.81
CA ALA A 113 -1.55 -9.79 -24.71
C ALA A 113 -1.47 -8.98 -23.41
N ILE A 114 -0.96 -7.74 -23.48
CA ILE A 114 -0.91 -6.82 -22.33
C ILE A 114 -2.32 -6.50 -21.82
N GLY A 115 -3.26 -6.20 -22.73
CA GLY A 115 -4.65 -5.95 -22.41
C GLY A 115 -5.32 -7.17 -21.76
N LEU A 116 -5.08 -8.37 -22.27
CA LEU A 116 -5.61 -9.61 -21.69
C LEU A 116 -5.10 -9.81 -20.25
N LEU A 117 -3.80 -9.64 -20.01
CA LEU A 117 -3.23 -9.72 -18.65
C LEU A 117 -3.82 -8.66 -17.72
N ALA A 118 -3.94 -7.41 -18.20
CA ALA A 118 -4.56 -6.34 -17.43
C ALA A 118 -6.03 -6.60 -17.11
N GLY A 119 -6.78 -7.18 -18.05
CA GLY A 119 -8.16 -7.61 -17.87
C GLY A 119 -8.29 -8.72 -16.82
N ILE A 120 -7.40 -9.72 -16.83
CA ILE A 120 -7.37 -10.79 -15.82
C ILE A 120 -7.21 -10.20 -14.42
N VAL A 121 -6.33 -9.20 -14.27
CA VAL A 121 -6.17 -8.50 -12.98
C VAL A 121 -7.43 -7.66 -12.67
N ALA A 122 -8.01 -7.00 -13.68
CA ALA A 122 -9.13 -6.08 -13.50
C ALA A 122 -10.37 -6.77 -12.94
N GLN A 123 -10.71 -7.96 -13.43
CA GLN A 123 -11.87 -8.71 -12.93
C GLN A 123 -11.81 -9.00 -11.42
N GLY A 124 -10.62 -9.03 -10.82
CA GLY A 124 -10.45 -9.21 -9.38
C GLY A 124 -11.03 -8.06 -8.55
N TYR A 125 -11.23 -6.88 -9.15
CA TYR A 125 -11.76 -5.69 -8.48
C TYR A 125 -13.27 -5.51 -8.62
N TRP A 126 -14.01 -6.55 -9.02
CA TRP A 126 -15.47 -6.52 -9.17
C TRP A 126 -16.19 -6.02 -7.91
N VAL A 127 -15.71 -6.37 -6.70
CA VAL A 127 -16.29 -5.93 -5.43
C VAL A 127 -16.23 -4.41 -5.29
N ARG A 128 -15.08 -3.78 -5.57
CA ARG A 128 -14.93 -2.32 -5.48
C ARG A 128 -15.81 -1.59 -6.47
N ILE A 129 -16.00 -2.17 -7.66
CA ILE A 129 -16.85 -1.58 -8.70
C ILE A 129 -18.32 -1.72 -8.34
N GLN A 130 -18.74 -2.86 -7.80
CA GLN A 130 -20.11 -3.04 -7.30
C GLN A 130 -20.42 -2.13 -6.11
N LEU A 131 -19.46 -1.97 -5.19
CA LEU A 131 -19.55 -1.04 -4.07
C LEU A 131 -19.66 0.41 -4.55
N PHE A 132 -18.98 0.79 -5.62
CA PHE A 132 -19.12 2.14 -6.19
C PHE A 132 -20.48 2.34 -6.88
N LEU A 133 -20.93 1.36 -7.66
CA LEU A 133 -22.18 1.47 -8.44
C LEU A 133 -23.44 1.43 -7.56
N HIS A 134 -23.40 0.67 -6.47
CA HIS A 134 -24.52 0.49 -5.54
C HIS A 134 -24.21 1.07 -4.14
N GLY A 135 -23.15 1.86 -4.04
CA GLY A 135 -22.78 2.54 -2.80
C GLY A 135 -23.85 3.55 -2.41
N GLY A 136 -24.03 3.74 -1.10
CA GLY A 136 -24.95 4.71 -0.54
C GLY A 136 -24.26 5.71 0.38
N ASP A 137 -25.01 6.70 0.80
CA ASP A 137 -24.58 7.65 1.83
C ASP A 137 -24.81 7.06 3.23
N PHE A 138 -23.87 7.29 4.13
CA PHE A 138 -24.04 6.96 5.55
C PHE A 138 -24.82 8.05 6.31
N GLY A 139 -24.94 9.26 5.72
CA GLY A 139 -25.61 10.41 6.34
C GLY A 139 -24.79 11.08 7.43
N VAL A 140 -23.52 10.70 7.59
CA VAL A 140 -22.59 11.23 8.60
C VAL A 140 -21.40 11.82 7.87
N ARG A 141 -21.16 13.11 8.11
CA ARG A 141 -20.06 13.84 7.49
C ARG A 141 -18.81 13.82 8.36
N ASP A 142 -17.67 13.68 7.72
CA ASP A 142 -16.39 13.74 8.39
C ASP A 142 -16.09 15.18 8.87
N PRO A 143 -15.54 15.37 10.09
CA PRO A 143 -15.26 16.70 10.62
C PRO A 143 -14.14 17.48 9.91
N GLN A 144 -13.36 16.84 9.03
CA GLN A 144 -12.14 17.43 8.48
C GLN A 144 -12.35 17.99 7.06
N PHE A 145 -13.00 17.24 6.17
CA PHE A 145 -13.29 17.61 4.80
C PHE A 145 -14.79 17.78 4.51
N GLY A 146 -15.67 17.46 5.46
CA GLY A 146 -17.12 17.60 5.31
C GLY A 146 -17.75 16.64 4.29
N LYS A 147 -17.05 15.56 3.94
CA LYS A 147 -17.49 14.50 3.04
C LYS A 147 -18.21 13.42 3.82
N ASP A 148 -19.20 12.79 3.18
CA ASP A 148 -19.89 11.64 3.77
C ASP A 148 -18.93 10.45 3.91
N LEU A 149 -19.12 9.61 4.92
CA LEU A 149 -18.31 8.38 5.09
C LEU A 149 -18.41 7.44 3.88
N GLY A 150 -19.52 7.48 3.12
CA GLY A 150 -19.75 6.72 1.89
C GLY A 150 -18.76 7.04 0.79
N PHE A 151 -18.33 8.30 0.70
CA PHE A 151 -17.26 8.71 -0.21
C PHE A 151 -15.96 7.94 0.07
N TYR A 152 -15.59 7.76 1.34
CA TYR A 152 -14.34 7.07 1.71
C TYR A 152 -14.45 5.55 1.55
N ALA A 153 -15.62 4.98 1.81
CA ALA A 153 -15.85 3.53 1.75
C ALA A 153 -16.05 3.01 0.32
N PHE A 154 -16.74 3.77 -0.53
CA PHE A 154 -17.24 3.29 -1.83
C PHE A 154 -16.60 4.02 -3.03
N GLU A 155 -16.58 5.36 -3.01
CA GLU A 155 -16.12 6.15 -4.16
C GLU A 155 -14.59 6.26 -4.26
N LEU A 156 -13.93 6.59 -3.15
CA LEU A 156 -12.48 6.81 -3.12
C LEU A 156 -11.68 5.58 -3.58
N PRO A 157 -11.99 4.34 -3.16
CA PRO A 157 -11.32 3.15 -3.66
C PRO A 157 -11.49 2.96 -5.17
N PHE A 158 -12.62 3.36 -5.75
CA PHE A 158 -12.88 3.29 -7.18
C PHE A 158 -12.07 4.32 -7.96
N TYR A 159 -12.05 5.60 -7.53
CA TYR A 159 -11.22 6.62 -8.20
C TYR A 159 -9.74 6.26 -8.14
N ARG A 160 -9.26 5.72 -7.02
CA ARG A 160 -7.88 5.21 -6.91
C ARG A 160 -7.60 4.02 -7.81
N LEU A 161 -8.57 3.10 -7.96
CA LEU A 161 -8.47 1.97 -8.88
C LEU A 161 -8.31 2.47 -10.32
N VAL A 162 -9.16 3.40 -10.77
CA VAL A 162 -9.10 3.98 -12.12
C VAL A 162 -7.76 4.69 -12.35
N LEU A 163 -7.31 5.52 -11.41
CA LEU A 163 -6.01 6.21 -11.51
C LEU A 163 -4.84 5.24 -11.59
N SER A 164 -4.87 4.16 -10.79
CA SER A 164 -3.83 3.12 -10.81
C SER A 164 -3.79 2.40 -12.17
N TYR A 165 -4.96 2.08 -12.73
CA TYR A 165 -5.07 1.47 -14.05
C TYR A 165 -4.58 2.40 -15.17
N LEU A 166 -4.93 3.69 -15.12
CA LEU A 166 -4.44 4.69 -16.08
C LEU A 166 -2.92 4.85 -15.97
N PHE A 167 -2.37 4.89 -14.76
CA PHE A 167 -0.93 4.99 -14.55
C PHE A 167 -0.19 3.78 -15.16
N VAL A 168 -0.67 2.57 -14.89
CA VAL A 168 -0.13 1.33 -15.48
C VAL A 168 -0.27 1.34 -17.00
N ALA A 169 -1.42 1.74 -17.55
CA ALA A 169 -1.66 1.80 -18.99
C ALA A 169 -0.68 2.74 -19.69
N VAL A 170 -0.53 3.98 -19.19
CA VAL A 170 0.37 4.98 -19.76
C VAL A 170 1.84 4.56 -19.57
N PHE A 171 2.18 3.96 -18.44
CA PHE A 171 3.55 3.46 -18.20
C PHE A 171 3.91 2.32 -19.15
N LEU A 172 3.03 1.34 -19.35
CA LEU A 172 3.23 0.27 -20.31
C LEU A 172 3.29 0.80 -21.74
N ALA A 173 2.48 1.80 -22.07
CA ALA A 173 2.54 2.48 -23.37
C ALA A 173 3.89 3.21 -23.55
N PHE A 174 4.40 3.88 -22.50
CA PHE A 174 5.71 4.50 -22.51
C PHE A 174 6.83 3.49 -22.76
N VAL A 175 6.85 2.38 -22.02
CA VAL A 175 7.85 1.31 -22.20
C VAL A 175 7.75 0.72 -23.61
N ALA A 176 6.55 0.42 -24.08
CA ALA A 176 6.34 -0.13 -25.42
C ALA A 176 6.77 0.84 -26.52
N ASN A 177 6.50 2.14 -26.37
CA ASN A 177 6.97 3.19 -27.29
C ASN A 177 8.49 3.35 -27.24
N LEU A 178 9.09 3.33 -26.05
CA LEU A 178 10.53 3.43 -25.87
C LEU A 178 11.24 2.27 -26.58
N LEU A 179 10.76 1.04 -26.39
CA LEU A 179 11.25 -0.15 -27.09
C LEU A 179 11.04 -0.04 -28.59
N ALA A 180 9.87 0.42 -29.05
CA ALA A 180 9.61 0.62 -30.47
C ALA A 180 10.60 1.62 -31.08
N HIS A 181 10.80 2.79 -30.48
CA HIS A 181 11.73 3.81 -30.97
C HIS A 181 13.20 3.38 -30.90
N TYR A 182 13.56 2.60 -29.89
CA TYR A 182 14.89 1.97 -29.82
C TYR A 182 15.09 0.98 -30.98
N ILE A 183 14.11 0.10 -31.21
CA ILE A 183 14.15 -0.88 -32.29
C ILE A 183 14.16 -0.18 -33.65
N PHE A 184 13.40 0.88 -33.91
CA PHE A 184 13.42 1.56 -35.23
C PHE A 184 14.57 2.55 -35.43
N GLY A 185 15.53 2.63 -34.50
CA GLY A 185 16.69 3.50 -34.64
C GLY A 185 16.38 4.98 -34.44
N GLY A 186 15.28 5.29 -33.74
CA GLY A 186 14.91 6.66 -33.35
C GLY A 186 15.79 7.25 -32.24
N ILE A 187 16.64 6.42 -31.61
CA ILE A 187 17.60 6.78 -30.57
C ILE A 187 19.01 6.44 -31.07
N ARG A 188 19.79 7.44 -31.49
CA ARG A 188 21.20 7.30 -31.87
C ARG A 188 22.08 7.56 -30.66
N LEU A 189 22.71 6.52 -30.09
CA LEU A 189 23.62 6.67 -28.95
C LEU A 189 25.02 7.20 -29.33
N SER A 190 25.31 7.39 -30.63
CA SER A 190 26.60 7.87 -31.13
C SER A 190 26.43 9.15 -31.94
N GLY A 191 26.80 10.29 -31.33
CA GLY A 191 26.78 11.64 -31.92
C GLY A 191 26.53 12.75 -30.89
N ARG A 192 27.44 13.73 -30.76
CA ARG A 192 27.45 14.80 -29.73
C ARG A 192 26.25 15.78 -29.77
N THR A 193 25.34 15.67 -30.74
CA THR A 193 24.15 16.52 -30.87
C THR A 193 23.00 15.77 -31.56
N GLY A 194 21.84 15.64 -30.90
CA GLY A 194 20.59 15.21 -31.55
C GLY A 194 20.29 13.70 -31.59
N ALA A 195 20.50 12.98 -30.49
CA ALA A 195 20.28 11.53 -30.38
C ALA A 195 18.83 11.04 -30.59
N LEU A 196 17.80 11.90 -30.57
CA LEU A 196 16.39 11.50 -30.64
C LEU A 196 15.67 12.13 -31.84
N SER A 197 14.96 11.32 -32.63
CA SER A 197 14.11 11.83 -33.72
C SER A 197 12.99 12.73 -33.18
N ARG A 198 12.54 13.71 -33.98
CA ARG A 198 11.45 14.63 -33.59
C ARG A 198 10.19 13.87 -33.16
N SER A 199 9.82 12.81 -33.90
CA SER A 199 8.66 11.98 -33.59
C SER A 199 8.83 11.22 -32.27
N ALA A 200 9.98 10.57 -32.06
CA ALA A 200 10.26 9.84 -30.82
C ALA A 200 10.22 10.77 -29.60
N ARG A 201 10.81 11.97 -29.71
CA ARG A 201 10.77 12.96 -28.63
C ARG A 201 9.35 13.36 -28.29
N VAL A 202 8.52 13.74 -29.26
CA VAL A 202 7.14 14.19 -28.99
C VAL A 202 6.32 13.09 -28.32
N GLN A 203 6.41 11.84 -28.81
CA GLN A 203 5.67 10.73 -28.22
C GLN A 203 6.14 10.40 -26.80
N LEU A 204 7.45 10.25 -26.58
CA LEU A 204 7.98 9.93 -25.25
C LEU A 204 7.72 11.05 -24.25
N VAL A 205 7.95 12.31 -24.63
CA VAL A 205 7.67 13.48 -23.77
C VAL A 205 6.18 13.59 -23.46
N SER A 206 5.30 13.34 -24.44
CA SER A 206 3.86 13.36 -24.19
C SER A 206 3.44 12.31 -23.15
N LEU A 207 3.95 11.07 -23.27
CA LEU A 207 3.65 9.99 -22.32
C LEU A 207 4.21 10.26 -20.93
N VAL A 208 5.43 10.79 -20.83
CA VAL A 208 6.02 11.21 -19.55
C VAL A 208 5.21 12.36 -18.94
N GLY A 209 4.81 13.35 -19.74
CA GLY A 209 3.97 14.46 -19.28
C GLY A 209 2.63 13.96 -18.73
N MET A 210 2.00 12.99 -19.41
CA MET A 210 0.77 12.35 -18.95
C MET A 210 0.99 11.59 -17.63
N LEU A 211 2.10 10.88 -17.46
CA LEU A 211 2.43 10.21 -16.18
C LEU A 211 2.57 11.19 -15.02
N VAL A 212 3.26 12.32 -15.25
CA VAL A 212 3.43 13.36 -14.22
C VAL A 212 2.08 14.00 -13.88
N LEU A 213 1.23 14.25 -14.88
CA LEU A 213 -0.11 14.80 -14.68
C LEU A 213 -1.00 13.83 -13.90
N LEU A 214 -0.97 12.53 -14.24
CA LEU A 214 -1.66 11.49 -13.46
C LEU A 214 -1.16 11.44 -12.01
N LYS A 215 0.14 11.65 -11.76
CA LYS A 215 0.68 11.77 -10.39
C LYS A 215 0.17 13.00 -9.65
N ALA A 216 0.02 14.14 -10.32
CA ALA A 216 -0.58 15.33 -9.71
C ALA A 216 -2.02 15.04 -9.25
N VAL A 217 -2.82 14.39 -10.11
CA VAL A 217 -4.17 13.95 -9.76
C VAL A 217 -4.15 12.93 -8.62
N ALA A 218 -3.19 11.99 -8.61
CA ALA A 218 -3.02 11.05 -7.50
C ALA A 218 -2.77 11.77 -6.18
N TYR A 219 -1.87 12.78 -6.13
CA TYR A 219 -1.63 13.56 -4.91
C TYR A 219 -2.88 14.30 -4.41
N TRP A 220 -3.78 14.70 -5.30
CA TRP A 220 -5.06 15.27 -4.91
C TRP A 220 -5.96 14.26 -4.20
N PHE A 221 -6.02 13.00 -4.68
CA PHE A 221 -6.82 11.96 -4.02
C PHE A 221 -6.14 11.39 -2.77
N ASP A 222 -4.81 11.37 -2.71
CA ASP A 222 -4.03 10.93 -1.54
C ASP A 222 -4.39 11.72 -0.26
N ARG A 223 -4.84 12.97 -0.38
CA ARG A 223 -5.26 13.78 0.78
C ARG A 223 -6.45 13.17 1.53
N TYR A 224 -7.36 12.54 0.78
CA TYR A 224 -8.56 11.92 1.34
C TYR A 224 -8.24 10.55 1.93
N GLU A 225 -7.15 9.92 1.47
CA GLU A 225 -6.70 8.64 2.02
C GLU A 225 -6.34 8.72 3.50
N LEU A 226 -5.86 9.88 3.94
CA LEU A 226 -5.38 10.11 5.30
C LEU A 226 -6.40 9.74 6.38
N LEU A 227 -7.70 9.89 6.10
CA LEU A 227 -8.78 9.52 7.03
C LEU A 227 -9.19 8.06 6.93
N SER A 228 -9.01 7.45 5.76
CA SER A 228 -9.44 6.06 5.48
C SER A 228 -8.41 5.01 5.90
N HIS A 229 -7.14 5.40 6.07
CA HIS A 229 -6.04 4.48 6.36
C HIS A 229 -5.52 4.67 7.78
N SER A 230 -5.28 3.55 8.46
CA SER A 230 -4.58 3.54 9.74
C SER A 230 -3.08 3.56 9.45
N ARG A 231 -2.38 4.62 9.88
CA ARG A 231 -0.92 4.66 9.76
C ARG A 231 -0.31 3.64 10.72
N GLY A 232 0.54 2.76 10.20
CA GLY A 232 1.25 1.78 11.03
C GLY A 232 2.02 2.47 12.16
N GLY A 233 1.78 2.05 13.40
CA GLY A 233 2.44 2.59 14.60
C GLY A 233 1.53 3.30 15.60
N LYS A 234 0.27 3.60 15.25
CA LYS A 234 -0.71 4.18 16.19
C LYS A 234 -1.83 3.17 16.51
N PRO A 235 -2.30 3.12 17.77
CA PRO A 235 -3.33 2.16 18.20
C PRO A 235 -4.76 2.55 17.79
N PHE A 236 -4.94 3.69 17.10
CA PHE A 236 -6.24 4.21 16.71
C PHE A 236 -6.35 4.34 15.18
N THR A 237 -7.58 4.20 14.67
CA THR A 237 -7.89 4.28 13.25
C THR A 237 -8.24 5.73 12.85
N GLY A 238 -7.67 6.20 11.74
CA GLY A 238 -7.90 7.56 11.23
C GLY A 238 -6.66 8.46 11.26
N ALA A 239 -6.83 9.70 10.77
CA ALA A 239 -5.72 10.65 10.65
C ALA A 239 -5.30 11.21 12.01
N GLY A 240 -4.00 11.19 12.31
CA GLY A 240 -3.45 11.87 13.48
C GLY A 240 -3.04 13.32 13.21
N TYR A 241 -2.52 14.00 14.24
CA TYR A 241 -2.04 15.39 14.14
C TYR A 241 -1.02 15.57 13.00
N THR A 242 -0.04 14.66 12.89
CA THR A 242 0.98 14.70 11.84
C THR A 242 0.38 14.55 10.44
N ASP A 243 -0.63 13.69 10.27
CA ASP A 243 -1.23 13.45 8.96
C ASP A 243 -1.98 14.70 8.47
N ILE A 244 -2.73 15.35 9.35
CA ILE A 244 -3.49 16.56 9.00
C ILE A 244 -2.60 17.80 8.88
N ASN A 245 -1.62 17.98 9.77
CA ASN A 245 -0.84 19.22 9.81
C ASN A 245 0.50 19.15 9.05
N ALA A 246 1.02 17.95 8.75
CA ALA A 246 2.27 17.81 8.00
C ALA A 246 2.08 17.09 6.67
N VAL A 247 1.38 15.94 6.64
CA VAL A 247 1.24 15.14 5.41
C VAL A 247 0.29 15.80 4.41
N LEU A 248 -0.85 16.33 4.86
CA LEU A 248 -1.81 16.99 3.98
C LEU A 248 -1.19 18.20 3.26
N PRO A 249 -0.52 19.16 3.94
CA PRO A 249 0.19 20.24 3.25
C PRO A 249 1.28 19.73 2.32
N ALA A 250 2.04 18.70 2.73
CA ALA A 250 3.06 18.09 1.89
C ALA A 250 2.48 17.54 0.57
N LYS A 251 1.32 16.87 0.60
CA LYS A 251 0.64 16.37 -0.61
C LYS A 251 0.19 17.51 -1.53
N LEU A 252 -0.31 18.62 -0.97
CA LEU A 252 -0.70 19.79 -1.77
C LEU A 252 0.51 20.48 -2.43
N ILE A 253 1.61 20.63 -1.71
CA ILE A 253 2.87 21.17 -2.27
C ILE A 253 3.38 20.24 -3.38
N LEU A 254 3.39 18.93 -3.15
CA LEU A 254 3.81 17.95 -4.16
C LEU A 254 2.90 17.95 -5.40
N MET A 255 1.61 18.17 -5.23
CA MET A 255 0.69 18.36 -6.34
C MET A 255 1.05 19.61 -7.15
N ALA A 256 1.30 20.75 -6.50
CA ALA A 256 1.70 21.98 -7.19
C ALA A 256 3.02 21.80 -7.95
N ILE A 257 4.02 21.20 -7.30
CA ILE A 257 5.31 20.86 -7.95
C ILE A 257 5.07 19.92 -9.13
N ALA A 258 4.22 18.90 -9.00
CA ALA A 258 3.88 17.99 -10.08
C ALA A 258 3.23 18.69 -11.28
N LEU A 259 2.36 19.67 -11.06
CA LEU A 259 1.78 20.46 -12.14
C LEU A 259 2.84 21.32 -12.85
N ILE A 260 3.75 21.96 -12.10
CA ILE A 260 4.86 22.72 -12.67
C ILE A 260 5.79 21.81 -13.47
N CYS A 261 6.13 20.64 -12.93
CA CYS A 261 6.93 19.64 -13.61
C CYS A 261 6.22 19.12 -14.87
N ALA A 262 4.92 18.87 -14.83
CA ALA A 262 4.16 18.47 -16.01
C ALA A 262 4.25 19.53 -17.12
N ALA A 263 4.05 20.81 -16.77
CA ALA A 263 4.21 21.93 -17.71
C ALA A 263 5.64 22.01 -18.28
N ALA A 264 6.66 21.80 -17.44
CA ALA A 264 8.06 21.75 -17.85
C ALA A 264 8.38 20.53 -18.75
N VAL A 265 7.71 19.39 -18.55
CA VAL A 265 7.84 18.25 -19.47
C VAL A 265 7.20 18.58 -20.82
N PHE A 266 5.98 19.14 -20.84
CA PHE A 266 5.32 19.53 -22.08
C PHE A 266 6.08 20.62 -22.86
N SER A 267 6.78 21.53 -22.17
CA SER A 267 7.59 22.57 -22.84
C SER A 267 8.74 21.98 -23.67
N ALA A 268 9.22 20.77 -23.38
CA ALA A 268 10.24 20.12 -24.22
C ALA A 268 9.73 19.72 -25.61
N ILE A 269 8.41 19.68 -25.81
CA ILE A 269 7.81 19.48 -27.14
C ILE A 269 8.14 20.68 -28.05
N THR A 270 8.09 21.90 -27.51
CA THR A 270 8.35 23.15 -28.25
C THR A 270 9.83 23.56 -28.20
N LEU A 271 10.45 23.55 -27.01
CA LEU A 271 11.81 24.06 -26.76
C LEU A 271 12.93 23.10 -27.19
N ARG A 272 12.59 21.84 -27.51
CA ARG A 272 13.51 20.81 -28.02
C ARG A 272 14.66 20.41 -27.08
N ASP A 273 14.70 20.92 -25.86
CA ASP A 273 15.69 20.58 -24.83
C ASP A 273 15.15 19.53 -23.85
N LEU A 274 15.86 18.41 -23.72
CA LEU A 274 15.52 17.30 -22.81
C LEU A 274 16.03 17.52 -21.38
N ARG A 275 16.90 18.53 -21.17
CA ARG A 275 17.41 18.88 -19.84
C ARG A 275 16.29 19.38 -18.93
N ILE A 276 15.37 20.17 -19.47
CA ILE A 276 14.26 20.77 -18.72
C ILE A 276 13.33 19.68 -18.11
N PRO A 277 12.81 18.70 -18.89
CA PRO A 277 12.07 17.56 -18.33
C PRO A 277 12.86 16.73 -17.33
N ALA A 278 14.14 16.50 -17.58
CA ALA A 278 14.99 15.68 -16.71
C ALA A 278 15.18 16.33 -15.34
N ILE A 279 15.47 17.64 -15.31
CA ILE A 279 15.57 18.42 -14.07
C ILE A 279 14.21 18.45 -13.36
N GLY A 280 13.11 18.66 -14.09
CA GLY A 280 11.76 18.66 -13.52
C GLY A 280 11.41 17.32 -12.85
N LEU A 281 11.69 16.19 -13.50
CA LEU A 281 11.47 14.87 -12.93
C LEU A 281 12.38 14.60 -11.73
N ALA A 282 13.66 14.97 -11.82
CA ALA A 282 14.61 14.84 -10.71
C ALA A 282 14.17 15.66 -9.49
N LEU A 283 13.74 16.91 -9.72
CA LEU A 283 13.19 17.78 -8.69
C LEU A 283 11.94 17.16 -8.05
N LEU A 284 11.00 16.66 -8.87
CA LEU A 284 9.79 16.01 -8.35
C LEU A 284 10.10 14.80 -7.49
N LEU A 285 11.02 13.94 -7.94
CA LEU A 285 11.46 12.76 -7.18
C LEU A 285 12.12 13.19 -5.87
N LEU A 286 13.05 14.14 -5.89
CA LEU A 286 13.73 14.65 -4.71
C LEU A 286 12.74 15.29 -3.72
N SER A 287 11.86 16.16 -4.19
CA SER A 287 10.80 16.77 -3.39
C SER A 287 9.87 15.72 -2.80
N SER A 288 9.52 14.67 -3.55
CA SER A 288 8.64 13.61 -3.02
C SER A 288 9.23 12.87 -1.82
N VAL A 289 10.55 12.66 -1.80
CA VAL A 289 11.24 12.03 -0.67
C VAL A 289 11.35 13.00 0.51
N ILE A 290 11.81 14.23 0.26
CA ILE A 290 12.03 15.22 1.32
C ILE A 290 10.71 15.68 1.93
N VAL A 291 9.79 16.17 1.11
CA VAL A 291 8.50 16.75 1.56
C VAL A 291 7.52 15.63 1.92
N GLY A 292 7.49 14.53 1.18
CA GLY A 292 6.52 13.45 1.38
C GLY A 292 6.86 12.48 2.52
N ALA A 293 8.14 12.24 2.81
CA ALA A 293 8.56 11.27 3.82
C ALA A 293 9.37 11.91 4.97
N ALA A 294 10.38 12.73 4.67
CA ALA A 294 11.24 13.29 5.71
C ALA A 294 10.50 14.34 6.57
N TRP A 295 9.73 15.23 5.95
CA TRP A 295 9.01 16.30 6.68
C TRP A 295 8.02 15.76 7.74
N PRO A 296 7.10 14.82 7.42
CA PRO A 296 6.22 14.23 8.43
C PRO A 296 6.98 13.56 9.58
N MET A 297 8.07 12.86 9.27
CA MET A 297 8.89 12.17 10.28
C MET A 297 9.52 13.15 11.27
N ILE A 298 10.02 14.29 10.79
CA ILE A 298 10.60 15.35 11.63
C ILE A 298 9.52 15.95 12.55
N VAL A 299 8.37 16.32 11.97
CA VAL A 299 7.25 16.90 12.75
C VAL A 299 6.77 15.92 13.81
N GLU A 300 6.67 14.64 13.48
CA GLU A 300 6.26 13.61 14.44
C GLU A 300 7.26 13.47 15.58
N GLN A 301 8.56 13.37 15.29
CA GLN A 301 9.59 13.17 16.31
C GLN A 301 9.77 14.38 17.23
N ILE A 302 9.77 15.59 16.69
CA ILE A 302 10.11 16.80 17.45
C ILE A 302 8.87 17.44 18.06
N SER A 303 7.73 17.41 17.35
CA SER A 303 6.55 18.18 17.73
C SER A 303 5.47 17.33 18.41
N VAL A 304 5.33 16.06 18.00
CA VAL A 304 4.22 15.20 18.45
C VAL A 304 4.66 14.25 19.56
N LYS A 305 5.73 13.47 19.37
CA LYS A 305 6.16 12.48 20.39
C LYS A 305 6.42 13.08 21.78
N PRO A 306 6.99 14.29 21.94
CA PRO A 306 7.20 14.87 23.27
C PRO A 306 5.90 15.23 23.99
N ASN A 307 4.88 15.71 23.25
CA ASN A 307 3.60 16.19 23.79
C ASN A 307 2.39 15.50 23.13
N ALA A 308 2.46 14.18 22.95
CA ALA A 308 1.47 13.43 22.17
C ALA A 308 0.07 13.50 22.78
N ALA A 309 -0.02 13.44 24.12
CA ALA A 309 -1.29 13.49 24.83
C ALA A 309 -2.10 14.76 24.54
N GLN A 310 -1.46 15.91 24.41
CA GLN A 310 -2.16 17.16 24.10
C GLN A 310 -2.48 17.25 22.61
N LYS A 311 -1.49 17.02 21.73
CA LYS A 311 -1.65 17.21 20.28
C LYS A 311 -2.51 16.16 19.59
N GLU A 312 -2.55 14.94 20.12
CA GLU A 312 -3.35 13.86 19.56
C GLU A 312 -4.71 13.71 20.27
N SER A 313 -4.96 14.41 21.39
CA SER A 313 -6.20 14.29 22.17
C SER A 313 -7.47 14.41 21.32
N GLU A 314 -7.53 15.43 20.47
CA GLU A 314 -8.68 15.68 19.59
C GLU A 314 -8.86 14.59 18.53
N TYR A 315 -7.78 14.12 17.92
CA TYR A 315 -7.85 13.06 16.91
C TYR A 315 -8.22 11.71 17.53
N ILE A 316 -7.71 11.44 18.73
CA ILE A 316 -8.06 10.25 19.51
C ILE A 316 -9.53 10.32 19.95
N SER A 317 -10.02 11.45 20.43
CA SER A 317 -11.42 11.59 20.85
C SER A 317 -12.40 11.42 19.68
N ARG A 318 -12.06 11.97 18.50
CA ARG A 318 -12.80 11.74 17.25
C ARG A 318 -12.82 10.25 16.88
N SER A 319 -11.67 9.57 16.97
CA SER A 319 -11.55 8.14 16.66
C SER A 319 -12.34 7.26 17.63
N ILE A 320 -12.29 7.55 18.93
CA ILE A 320 -13.07 6.85 19.97
C ILE A 320 -14.57 7.05 19.72
N THR A 321 -14.99 8.28 19.43
CA THR A 321 -16.41 8.60 19.17
C THR A 321 -16.90 7.87 17.92
N ALA A 322 -16.15 7.93 16.82
CA ALA A 322 -16.49 7.25 15.57
C ALA A 322 -16.53 5.72 15.74
N THR A 323 -15.58 5.14 16.47
CA THR A 323 -15.55 3.69 16.73
C THR A 323 -16.73 3.27 17.61
N ARG A 324 -17.05 4.05 18.66
CA ARG A 324 -18.22 3.76 19.51
C ARG A 324 -19.52 3.85 18.72
N GLN A 325 -19.67 4.85 17.86
CA GLN A 325 -20.82 4.96 16.97
C GLN A 325 -20.90 3.76 16.00
N ALA A 326 -19.78 3.37 15.37
CA ALA A 326 -19.74 2.27 14.42
C ALA A 326 -20.10 0.91 15.04
N TYR A 327 -19.68 0.65 16.28
CA TYR A 327 -20.02 -0.58 17.01
C TYR A 327 -21.33 -0.49 17.82
N GLY A 328 -22.04 0.65 17.77
CA GLY A 328 -23.25 0.87 18.58
C GLY A 328 -22.98 0.91 20.09
N LEU A 329 -21.77 1.26 20.52
CA LEU A 329 -21.36 1.42 21.92
C LEU A 329 -21.70 2.83 22.45
N THR A 330 -22.91 3.28 22.16
CA THR A 330 -23.48 4.56 22.59
C THR A 330 -24.28 4.36 23.88
N SER A 331 -24.54 5.45 24.60
CA SER A 331 -25.36 5.47 25.82
C SER A 331 -26.75 4.87 25.63
N ASP A 332 -27.25 4.87 24.39
CA ASP A 332 -28.59 4.43 24.04
C ASP A 332 -28.70 2.90 23.97
N VAL A 333 -27.56 2.21 23.80
CA VAL A 333 -27.49 0.74 23.66
C VAL A 333 -26.76 0.09 24.83
N VAL A 334 -25.80 0.78 25.43
CA VAL A 334 -24.90 0.22 26.46
C VAL A 334 -25.05 0.96 27.78
N THR A 335 -25.32 0.21 28.85
CA THR A 335 -25.32 0.73 30.22
C THR A 335 -23.91 0.72 30.81
N TYR A 336 -23.39 1.89 31.15
CA TYR A 336 -22.11 2.01 31.85
C TYR A 336 -22.30 1.74 33.34
N ARG A 337 -21.57 0.74 33.88
CA ARG A 337 -21.43 0.54 35.32
C ARG A 337 -20.03 0.96 35.75
N ASN A 338 -19.96 2.00 36.58
CA ASN A 338 -18.72 2.39 37.22
C ASN A 338 -18.46 1.46 38.39
N TYR A 339 -17.37 0.68 38.30
CA TYR A 339 -16.87 -0.07 39.44
C TYR A 339 -15.89 0.82 40.20
N THR A 340 -16.24 1.21 41.42
CA THR A 340 -15.30 1.87 42.32
C THR A 340 -14.29 0.84 42.79
N GLY A 341 -13.05 0.96 42.33
CA GLY A 341 -11.94 0.17 42.86
C GLY A 341 -11.64 0.61 44.30
N GLU A 342 -12.37 0.11 45.29
CA GLU A 342 -11.87 0.11 46.66
C GLU A 342 -10.69 -0.88 46.73
N GLY A 343 -9.51 -0.40 46.38
CA GLY A 343 -8.26 -1.09 46.62
C GLY A 343 -8.00 -1.18 48.12
N ARG A 344 -8.72 -2.07 48.83
CA ARG A 344 -8.22 -2.60 50.10
C ARG A 344 -6.97 -3.41 49.78
N ARG A 345 -5.81 -2.74 49.81
CA ARG A 345 -4.55 -3.45 50.01
C ARG A 345 -4.76 -4.32 51.26
N PRO A 346 -4.65 -5.66 51.17
CA PRO A 346 -4.70 -6.48 52.36
C PRO A 346 -3.56 -5.98 53.25
N ARG A 347 -3.87 -5.45 54.44
CA ARG A 347 -2.84 -5.17 55.44
C ARG A 347 -2.04 -6.46 55.58
N SER A 348 -0.73 -6.38 55.35
CA SER A 348 0.19 -7.48 55.61
C SER A 348 -0.13 -8.03 56.99
N ARG A 349 -0.63 -9.26 57.08
CA ARG A 349 -0.71 -9.98 58.36
C ARG A 349 0.72 -10.04 58.89
N SER A 350 1.00 -9.28 59.95
CA SER A 350 2.20 -9.48 60.76
C SER A 350 2.22 -10.96 61.16
N PRO A 351 3.36 -11.68 61.05
CA PRO A 351 3.42 -13.06 61.47
C PRO A 351 3.13 -13.14 62.97
N PRO A 352 2.45 -14.18 63.48
CA PRO A 352 2.30 -14.37 64.91
C PRO A 352 3.69 -14.54 65.54
N THR A 353 3.95 -13.78 66.61
CA THR A 353 5.16 -13.86 67.42
C THR A 353 5.35 -15.29 67.92
N ALA A 354 6.43 -15.95 67.51
CA ALA A 354 6.78 -17.28 68.02
C ALA A 354 7.16 -17.21 69.52
N PRO A 355 6.82 -18.20 70.36
CA PRO A 355 7.25 -18.24 71.75
C PRO A 355 8.76 -18.45 71.82
N ARG A 356 9.44 -17.76 72.74
CA ARG A 356 10.87 -17.93 73.01
C ARG A 356 11.15 -19.34 73.56
N PRO A 357 12.21 -20.04 73.10
CA PRO A 357 12.65 -21.27 73.75
C PRO A 357 13.42 -20.96 75.05
N PRO A 358 13.43 -21.88 76.03
CA PRO A 358 14.11 -21.70 77.30
C PRO A 358 15.64 -21.77 77.14
N THR A 359 16.32 -20.95 77.93
CA THR A 359 17.78 -20.91 78.08
C THR A 359 18.28 -22.12 78.88
N SER A 360 19.19 -22.91 78.30
CA SER A 360 20.10 -23.80 79.05
C SER A 360 21.48 -23.76 78.38
N GLY A 361 22.51 -23.46 79.19
CA GLY A 361 23.83 -23.02 78.73
C GLY A 361 24.94 -24.08 78.68
N CYS A 362 26.17 -23.56 78.84
CA CYS A 362 27.52 -24.18 78.76
C CYS A 362 28.03 -24.47 77.35
N SER A 363 29.30 -24.24 76.98
CA SER A 363 30.47 -23.65 77.66
C SER A 363 31.59 -23.51 76.61
N THR A 364 32.29 -22.37 76.59
CA THR A 364 33.59 -22.14 75.92
C THR A 364 34.69 -23.04 76.51
N PRO A 365 35.80 -23.35 75.79
CA PRO A 365 36.96 -22.45 75.86
C PRO A 365 37.91 -22.36 74.64
N ARG A 366 38.51 -21.15 74.52
CA ARG A 366 39.91 -20.78 74.16
C ARG A 366 40.71 -21.53 73.07
N SER A 367 41.31 -20.75 72.15
CA SER A 367 42.77 -20.46 72.08
C SER A 367 43.07 -19.67 70.78
N SER A 368 43.48 -18.39 70.83
CA SER A 368 44.85 -17.84 70.83
C SER A 368 45.75 -18.19 69.62
N ALA A 369 46.06 -17.20 68.78
CA ALA A 369 47.37 -16.88 68.14
C ALA A 369 47.11 -16.07 66.85
N ARG A 370 47.39 -14.76 66.75
CA ARG A 370 48.70 -14.04 66.68
C ARG A 370 49.43 -14.25 65.34
N ARG A 371 49.40 -13.25 64.45
CA ARG A 371 50.55 -12.57 63.78
C ARG A 371 50.11 -11.81 62.51
N SER A 372 50.36 -10.50 62.49
CA SER A 372 50.60 -9.67 61.28
C SER A 372 52.12 -9.74 60.94
N PRO A 373 52.71 -8.97 59.98
CA PRO A 373 52.19 -8.12 58.89
C PRO A 373 52.99 -8.26 57.55
N SER A 374 52.78 -7.29 56.63
CA SER A 374 53.60 -6.93 55.45
C SER A 374 53.27 -7.70 54.17
N SER A 375 53.29 -7.16 52.96
CA SER A 375 53.43 -5.83 52.34
C SER A 375 52.98 -6.08 50.88
N SER A 376 52.34 -5.19 50.14
CA SER A 376 53.04 -4.18 49.35
C SER A 376 52.09 -3.59 48.28
N ARG A 377 52.24 -2.27 48.06
CA ARG A 377 52.04 -1.49 46.83
C ARG A 377 50.64 -1.38 46.19
N VAL A 378 50.01 -0.18 46.26
CA VAL A 378 50.16 1.00 45.36
C VAL A 378 49.33 0.77 44.07
N ARG A 379 48.32 1.56 43.67
CA ARG A 379 48.12 3.02 43.73
C ARG A 379 46.63 3.37 43.56
N THR A 380 46.13 4.29 44.41
CA THR A 380 45.24 5.46 44.16
C THR A 380 44.02 5.32 43.23
N SER A 381 42.77 5.39 43.74
CA SER A 381 41.98 6.59 44.13
C SER A 381 41.59 7.43 42.90
N THR A 382 40.37 7.93 42.67
CA THR A 382 39.25 8.42 43.49
C THR A 382 38.09 8.55 42.46
N THR A 383 36.79 8.31 42.68
CA THR A 383 35.80 9.15 43.39
C THR A 383 34.42 8.50 43.14
N SER A 384 33.58 8.39 44.17
CA SER A 384 32.18 7.92 44.15
C SER A 384 31.20 9.07 43.77
N PRO A 385 29.86 8.98 43.99
CA PRO A 385 28.81 8.11 43.41
C PRO A 385 27.57 8.95 42.92
N THR A 386 26.51 8.29 42.41
CA THR A 386 25.04 8.68 42.29
C THR A 386 24.48 8.42 40.87
N SER A 387 23.23 8.00 40.60
CA SER A 387 22.07 7.59 41.40
C SER A 387 21.07 6.81 40.51
N TYR A 388 20.23 6.00 41.19
CA TYR A 388 18.81 5.70 40.91
C TYR A 388 18.35 5.18 39.52
N ARG A 389 18.10 3.87 39.48
CA ARG A 389 17.28 3.20 38.46
C ARG A 389 15.83 3.12 38.98
N SER A 390 14.96 4.03 38.55
CA SER A 390 13.52 3.95 38.81
C SER A 390 12.85 3.12 37.72
N THR A 391 12.22 2.02 38.12
CA THR A 391 11.43 1.14 37.25
C THR A 391 9.97 1.48 37.53
N ALA A 392 9.33 2.25 36.66
CA ALA A 392 7.90 2.55 36.75
C ALA A 392 7.11 1.53 35.95
N THR A 393 6.46 0.63 36.68
CA THR A 393 5.57 -0.44 36.22
C THR A 393 4.32 0.15 35.57
N SER A 394 4.04 -0.24 34.32
CA SER A 394 2.83 0.08 33.59
C SER A 394 1.62 -0.66 34.17
N THR A 395 0.52 0.08 34.42
CA THR A 395 -0.77 -0.48 34.85
C THR A 395 -1.52 -1.02 33.63
N VAL A 396 -1.78 -2.33 33.59
CA VAL A 396 -2.61 -2.99 32.58
C VAL A 396 -4.03 -3.09 33.11
N THR A 397 -4.98 -2.41 32.46
CA THR A 397 -6.41 -2.52 32.74
C THR A 397 -6.99 -3.70 31.95
N ALA A 398 -7.36 -4.77 32.63
CA ALA A 398 -8.06 -5.90 32.02
C ALA A 398 -9.58 -5.64 32.02
N ILE A 399 -10.20 -5.70 30.84
CA ILE A 399 -11.66 -5.67 30.67
C ILE A 399 -12.12 -7.12 30.55
N CYS A 400 -12.92 -7.60 31.51
CA CYS A 400 -13.50 -8.94 31.48
C CYS A 400 -14.98 -8.84 31.07
N VAL A 401 -15.33 -9.36 29.89
CA VAL A 401 -16.72 -9.49 29.44
C VAL A 401 -17.22 -10.86 29.86
N THR A 402 -18.14 -10.90 30.84
CA THR A 402 -18.78 -12.15 31.26
C THR A 402 -20.15 -12.28 30.60
N THR A 403 -20.26 -13.14 29.60
CA THR A 403 -21.54 -13.56 29.00
C THR A 403 -22.22 -14.54 29.95
N SER A 404 -23.31 -14.11 30.59
CA SER A 404 -24.14 -14.96 31.45
C SER A 404 -25.05 -15.84 30.60
N SER A 405 -24.74 -17.13 30.47
CA SER A 405 -25.68 -18.14 29.99
C SER A 405 -26.51 -18.66 31.16
N ARG A 406 -27.79 -18.31 31.24
CA ARG A 406 -28.75 -18.94 32.16
C ARG A 406 -28.92 -20.42 31.79
N ARG A 407 -28.41 -21.34 32.61
CA ARG A 407 -28.91 -22.73 32.68
C ARG A 407 -30.16 -22.74 33.54
N VAL A 408 -31.27 -23.14 32.93
CA VAL A 408 -32.52 -23.46 33.64
C VAL A 408 -32.36 -24.86 34.22
N ASN A 409 -32.29 -24.98 35.54
CA ASN A 409 -32.39 -26.26 36.24
C ASN A 409 -33.87 -26.48 36.59
N SER A 410 -34.48 -27.50 35.99
CA SER A 410 -35.78 -28.05 36.36
C SER A 410 -35.60 -29.15 37.41
N THR A 411 -36.21 -28.98 38.58
CA THR A 411 -36.47 -30.05 39.55
C THR A 411 -37.98 -30.23 39.67
N PRO A 412 -38.52 -31.45 39.55
CA PRO A 412 -39.94 -31.72 39.80
C PRO A 412 -40.15 -32.05 41.29
N THR A 413 -41.09 -31.39 41.93
CA THR A 413 -41.66 -31.80 43.21
C THR A 413 -42.85 -32.72 42.95
N GLY A 414 -42.83 -33.91 43.56
CA GLY A 414 -44.02 -34.69 43.88
C GLY A 414 -44.54 -34.36 45.27
#